data_AF-A0A8R1HKT6-F1
#
_entry.id   AF-A0A8R1HKT6-F1
#
_cell.length_a   1.000
_cell.length_b   1.000
_cell.length_c   1.000
_cell.angle_alpha   90.00
_cell.angle_beta   90.00
_cell.angle_gamma   90.00
#
_symmetry.space_group_name_H-M   'P 1'
#
loop_
_entity.id
_entity.type
_entity.pdbx_description
1 polymer ?
#
loop_
_entity_poly.entity_id
_entity_poly.type
_entity_poly.pdbx_seq_one_letter_code
_entity_poly.pdbx_strand_id
1 'polypeptide(L)'
;MMPSTEITDHTVNYDVALQNAENRVFHLLHSLEWQLHSEKKTGSIWSMKCNVMDNYIFRYEGRIPNRSCAEVTELKTGKWGM
;
A
#
# COMPACT_ATOMS: atom_id res chain seq x y z
N MET A 1 -42.78 -4.90 8.03
CA MET A 1 -41.59 -4.02 7.91
C MET A 1 -40.36 -4.92 7.82
N MET A 2 -39.72 -4.99 6.66
CA MET A 2 -38.38 -5.56 6.50
C MET A 2 -37.37 -4.43 6.77
N PRO A 3 -36.30 -4.61 7.54
CA PRO A 3 -35.22 -3.64 7.59
C PRO A 3 -34.49 -3.69 6.25
N SER A 4 -34.62 -2.62 5.47
CA SER A 4 -34.06 -2.49 4.13
C SER A 4 -32.70 -1.79 4.17
N THR A 5 -31.71 -2.38 3.49
CA THR A 5 -30.70 -1.67 2.67
C THR A 5 -29.70 -0.73 3.35
N GLU A 6 -29.15 -1.05 4.52
CA GLU A 6 -27.94 -0.34 5.01
C GLU A 6 -26.63 -1.11 4.76
N ILE A 7 -26.70 -2.43 4.58
CA ILE A 7 -25.51 -3.30 4.48
C ILE A 7 -24.82 -3.20 3.09
N THR A 8 -25.56 -2.76 2.07
CA THR A 8 -25.10 -2.78 0.67
C THR A 8 -24.21 -1.59 0.32
N ASP A 9 -24.50 -0.39 0.84
CA ASP A 9 -23.76 0.84 0.50
C ASP A 9 -22.34 0.87 1.07
N HIS A 10 -22.13 0.31 2.26
CA HIS A 10 -20.80 0.28 2.88
C HIS A 10 -19.82 -0.63 2.13
N THR A 11 -20.32 -1.76 1.60
CA THR A 11 -19.50 -2.72 0.85
C THR A 11 -19.11 -2.15 -0.51
N VAL A 12 -20.05 -1.53 -1.21
CA VAL A 12 -19.80 -0.90 -2.52
C VAL A 12 -18.82 0.28 -2.39
N ASN A 13 -18.96 1.12 -1.36
CA ASN A 13 -18.03 2.22 -1.12
C ASN A 13 -16.63 1.74 -0.74
N TYR A 14 -16.53 0.63 0.00
CA TYR A 14 -15.25 0.02 0.33
C TYR A 14 -14.54 -0.50 -0.93
N ASP A 15 -15.23 -1.24 -1.80
CA ASP A 15 -14.64 -1.80 -3.01
C ASP A 15 -14.16 -0.71 -3.97
N VAL A 16 -14.95 0.37 -4.11
CA VAL A 16 -14.56 1.54 -4.90
C VAL A 16 -13.32 2.23 -4.30
N ALA A 17 -13.28 2.39 -2.98
CA ALA A 17 -12.12 2.98 -2.30
C ALA A 17 -10.86 2.11 -2.46
N LEU A 18 -11.00 0.78 -2.37
CA LEU A 18 -9.91 -0.18 -2.56
C LEU A 18 -9.37 -0.10 -3.98
N GLN A 19 -10.24 -0.18 -5.00
CA GLN A 19 -9.83 -0.10 -6.40
C GLN A 19 -9.12 1.23 -6.71
N ASN A 20 -9.61 2.33 -6.15
CA ASN A 20 -8.97 3.64 -6.30
C ASN A 20 -7.60 3.68 -5.60
N ALA A 21 -7.45 3.07 -4.43
CA ALA A 21 -6.17 2.97 -3.73
C ALA A 21 -5.16 2.14 -4.55
N GLU A 22 -5.57 1.00 -5.08
CA GLU A 22 -4.73 0.13 -5.92
C GLU A 22 -4.21 0.87 -7.15
N ASN A 23 -5.09 1.55 -7.89
CA ASN A 23 -4.72 2.34 -9.07
C ASN A 23 -3.72 3.45 -8.71
N ARG A 24 -3.94 4.16 -7.60
CA ARG A 24 -3.03 5.21 -7.14
C ARG A 24 -1.67 4.66 -6.75
N VAL A 25 -1.63 3.54 -6.03
CA VAL A 25 -0.37 2.87 -5.66
C VAL A 25 0.37 2.41 -6.91
N PHE A 26 -0.33 1.83 -7.89
CA PHE A 26 0.27 1.42 -9.16
C PHE A 26 0.96 2.59 -9.86
N HIS A 27 0.28 3.73 -10.02
CA HIS A 27 0.89 4.92 -10.62
C HIS A 27 2.06 5.47 -9.80
N LEU A 28 1.93 5.52 -8.47
CA LEU A 28 3.01 5.97 -7.59
C LEU A 28 4.25 5.10 -7.75
N LEU A 29 4.12 3.78 -7.80
CA LEU A 29 5.25 2.86 -7.95
C LEU A 29 6.06 3.10 -9.24
N HIS A 30 5.41 3.54 -10.31
CA HIS A 30 6.01 3.79 -11.62
C HIS A 30 6.41 5.25 -11.87
N SER A 31 6.20 6.15 -10.90
CA SER A 31 6.62 7.54 -11.04
C SER A 31 8.15 7.68 -11.13
N LEU A 32 8.61 8.64 -11.92
CA LEU A 32 10.03 9.00 -12.03
C LEU A 32 10.45 10.04 -10.97
N GLU A 33 9.52 10.53 -10.16
CA GLU A 33 9.77 11.58 -9.16
C GLU A 33 10.37 11.02 -7.85
N TRP A 34 10.57 9.69 -7.76
CA TRP A 34 11.22 9.09 -6.59
C TRP A 34 12.68 9.52 -6.50
N GLN A 35 13.06 9.96 -5.30
CA GLN A 35 14.43 10.30 -4.97
C GLN A 35 14.95 9.35 -3.91
N LEU A 36 16.22 8.94 -4.04
CA LEU A 36 16.87 8.11 -3.04
C LEU A 36 16.96 8.88 -1.72
N HIS A 37 16.37 8.33 -0.67
CA HIS A 37 16.36 8.93 0.67
C HIS A 37 17.49 8.37 1.52
N SER A 38 17.63 7.04 1.56
CA SER A 38 18.72 6.38 2.27
C SER A 38 18.93 4.96 1.76
N GLU A 39 20.18 4.53 1.69
CA GLU A 39 20.53 3.13 1.43
C GLU A 39 20.56 2.32 2.73
N LYS A 40 20.17 1.05 2.64
CA LYS A 40 20.21 0.04 3.70
C LYS A 40 20.95 -1.18 3.18
N LYS A 41 21.41 -2.04 4.10
CA LYS A 41 22.12 -3.28 3.75
C LYS A 41 21.35 -4.19 2.79
N THR A 42 20.02 -4.17 2.84
CA THR A 42 19.12 -5.08 2.09
C THR A 42 18.26 -4.37 1.06
N GLY A 43 18.44 -3.07 0.84
CA GLY A 43 17.60 -2.28 -0.06
C GLY A 43 17.74 -0.78 0.15
N SER A 44 16.82 -0.02 -0.42
CA SER A 44 16.83 1.44 -0.41
C SER A 44 15.48 1.98 0.02
N ILE A 45 15.52 3.07 0.77
CA ILE A 45 14.35 3.91 1.05
C ILE A 45 14.35 5.03 0.02
N TRP A 46 13.23 5.17 -0.66
CA TRP A 46 12.92 6.22 -1.61
C TRP A 46 11.90 7.16 -1.00
N SER A 47 11.98 8.44 -1.35
CA SER A 47 11.02 9.46 -0.93
C SER A 47 10.55 10.30 -2.11
N MET A 48 9.32 10.79 -2.03
CA MET A 48 8.74 11.73 -2.98
C MET A 48 7.89 12.74 -2.22
N LYS A 49 7.90 14.01 -2.63
CA LYS A 49 7.01 15.01 -2.04
C LYS A 49 5.57 14.77 -2.50
N CYS A 50 4.64 14.68 -1.55
CA CYS A 50 3.22 14.59 -1.83
C CYS A 50 2.65 15.99 -2.05
N ASN A 51 2.25 16.29 -3.29
CA ASN A 51 1.67 17.58 -3.65
C ASN A 51 0.28 17.85 -3.02
N VAL A 52 -0.34 16.84 -2.38
CA VAL A 52 -1.68 16.94 -1.79
C VAL A 52 -1.63 17.19 -0.28
N MET A 53 -0.63 16.65 0.43
CA MET A 53 -0.61 16.64 1.91
C MET A 53 0.56 17.41 2.53
N ASP A 54 1.30 18.21 1.77
CA ASP A 54 2.54 18.90 2.22
C ASP A 54 3.48 17.98 3.03
N ASN A 55 3.54 16.71 2.64
CA ASN A 55 4.24 15.65 3.35
C ASN A 55 5.04 14.80 2.36
N TYR A 56 5.89 13.91 2.87
CA TYR A 56 6.63 12.96 2.03
C TYR A 56 5.96 11.59 2.02
N ILE A 57 5.96 10.96 0.85
CA ILE A 57 5.65 9.54 0.68
C ILE A 57 6.98 8.80 0.69
N PHE A 58 7.02 7.66 1.37
CA PHE A 58 8.20 6.80 1.44
C PHE A 58 7.90 5.42 0.85
N ARG A 59 8.88 4.87 0.13
CA ARG A 59 8.85 3.51 -0.41
C ARG A 59 10.13 2.79 -0.03
N TYR A 60 10.03 1.55 0.46
CA TYR A 60 11.17 0.66 0.59
C TYR A 60 11.23 -0.27 -0.62
N GLU A 61 12.41 -0.41 -1.20
CA GLU A 61 12.69 -1.32 -2.30
C GLU A 61 13.91 -2.16 -1.95
N GLY A 62 13.77 -3.48 -1.85
CA GLY A 62 14.86 -4.32 -1.42
C GLY A 62 14.54 -5.79 -1.41
N ARG A 63 15.57 -6.58 -1.10
CA ARG A 63 15.47 -8.04 -0.98
C ARG A 63 15.23 -8.41 0.47
N ILE A 64 14.28 -9.31 0.73
CA ILE A 64 14.14 -9.98 2.01
C ILE A 64 14.95 -11.29 1.90
N PRO A 65 16.10 -11.43 2.59
CA PRO A 65 16.92 -12.62 2.48
C PRO A 65 16.18 -13.86 2.98
N ASN A 66 16.44 -15.01 2.36
CA ASN A 66 15.95 -16.33 2.80
C ASN A 66 14.41 -16.43 2.89
N ARG A 67 13.68 -15.63 2.12
CA ARG A 67 12.21 -15.68 2.02
C ARG A 67 11.77 -15.68 0.57
N SER A 68 10.79 -16.53 0.27
CA SER A 68 10.04 -16.53 -0.98
C SER A 68 8.94 -15.47 -0.97
N CYS A 69 8.43 -15.11 -2.15
CA CYS A 69 7.32 -14.17 -2.28
C CYS A 69 6.04 -14.64 -1.54
N ALA A 70 5.81 -15.96 -1.51
CA ALA A 70 4.66 -16.54 -0.81
C ALA A 70 4.78 -16.32 0.71
N GLU A 71 5.93 -16.63 1.30
CA GLU A 71 6.17 -16.42 2.74
C GLU A 71 6.06 -14.94 3.13
N VAL A 72 6.54 -14.02 2.28
CA VAL A 72 6.44 -12.57 2.55
C VAL A 72 4.98 -12.11 2.51
N THR A 73 4.17 -12.65 1.59
CA THR A 73 2.75 -12.30 1.47
C THR A 73 1.96 -12.85 2.65
N GLU A 74 2.18 -14.11 3.02
CA GLU A 74 1.51 -14.77 4.16
C GLU A 74 1.87 -14.12 5.51
N LEU A 75 3.11 -13.67 5.70
CA LEU A 75 3.51 -12.91 6.90
C LEU A 75 2.76 -11.58 7.04
N LYS A 76 2.35 -10.96 5.93
CA LYS A 76 1.56 -9.71 5.95
C LYS A 76 0.07 -9.96 6.15
N THR A 77 -0.45 -11.12 5.76
CA THR A 77 -1.86 -11.50 5.95
C THR A 77 -2.10 -12.26 7.26
N GLY A 78 -1.05 -12.65 7.97
CA GLY A 78 -1.10 -13.28 9.29
C GLY A 78 -1.26 -12.30 10.45
N LYS A 79 -2.49 -12.18 10.96
CA LYS A 79 -2.89 -11.63 12.29
C LYS A 79 -2.65 -10.13 12.55
N TRP A 80 -3.62 -9.30 12.14
CA TRP A 80 -4.23 -8.33 13.08
C TRP A 80 -5.26 -9.06 13.95
N GLY A 81 -4.77 -10.05 14.69
CA GLY A 81 -5.56 -10.94 15.53
C GLY A 81 -5.03 -10.90 16.95
N MET A 82 -5.23 -9.76 17.60
CA MET A 82 -5.66 -9.62 19.00
C MET A 82 -6.36 -8.27 19.13
#